data_AF-A0A0L8HQI0-F1
#
_entry.id   AF-A0A0L8HQI0-F1
#
_cell.length_a   1.000
_cell.length_b   1.000
_cell.length_c   1.000
_cell.angle_alpha   90.00
_cell.angle_beta   90.00
_cell.angle_gamma   90.00
#
_symmetry.space_group_name_H-M   'P 1'
#
loop_
_entity.id
_entity.type
_entity.pdbx_description
1 polymer ?
#
loop_
_entity_poly.entity_id
_entity_poly.type
_entity_poly.pdbx_seq_one_letter_code
_entity_poly.pdbx_strand_id
1 'polypeptide(L)' 'VYDIGAVAPDTYCGYTIRGENKPTGYIVSPTYPGIYPDNLFCYYKLQGKPKQRIRLKFEDFSLFHGGE' A
#
# COMPACT_ATOMS: atom_id res chain seq x y z
N VAL A 1 -10.31 9.15 -2.53
CA VAL A 1 -9.37 9.44 -1.43
C VAL A 1 -9.28 8.17 -0.59
N TYR A 2 -8.38 7.26 -0.97
CA TYR A 2 -8.22 5.99 -0.26
C TYR A 2 -7.44 6.29 1.00
N ASP A 3 -8.11 6.16 2.12
CA ASP A 3 -7.59 6.59 3.41
C ASP A 3 -6.73 5.45 3.98
N ILE A 4 -5.55 5.24 3.37
CA ILE A 4 -4.58 4.18 3.69
C ILE A 4 -3.63 4.63 4.82
N GLY A 5 -3.96 5.70 5.55
CA GLY A 5 -3.13 6.24 6.63
C GLY A 5 -2.39 7.52 6.24
N ALA A 6 -1.44 7.94 7.09
CA ALA A 6 -0.67 9.16 6.85
C ALA A 6 0.35 8.96 5.75
N VAL A 7 0.35 9.85 4.76
CA VAL A 7 1.37 9.92 3.70
C VAL A 7 2.72 10.25 4.33
N ALA A 8 3.75 9.55 3.89
CA ALA A 8 5.12 9.79 4.29
C ALA A 8 5.70 11.05 3.63
N PRO A 9 6.64 11.76 4.30
CA PRO A 9 7.35 12.88 3.69
C PRO A 9 7.97 12.48 2.35
N ASP A 10 7.85 13.35 1.35
CA ASP A 10 8.47 13.23 0.02
C ASP A 10 8.06 12.01 -0.82
N THR A 11 6.87 11.45 -0.59
CA THR A 11 6.36 10.31 -1.38
C THR A 11 4.93 10.51 -1.87
N TYR A 12 4.59 9.89 -3.00
CA TYR A 12 3.23 9.86 -3.56
C TYR A 12 2.38 8.69 -3.05
N CYS A 13 3.03 7.66 -2.50
CA CYS A 13 2.40 6.40 -2.10
C CYS A 13 3.09 5.74 -0.89
N GLY A 14 3.85 6.51 -0.12
CA GLY A 14 4.42 6.06 1.14
C GLY A 14 3.39 6.18 2.26
N TYR A 15 3.06 5.10 2.97
CA TYR A 15 2.07 5.14 4.05
C TYR A 15 2.54 4.41 5.30
N THR A 16 2.17 4.95 6.47
CA THR A 16 2.21 4.20 7.74
C THR A 16 0.80 3.86 8.18
N ILE A 17 0.48 2.56 8.16
CA ILE A 17 -0.82 2.02 8.55
C ILE A 17 -0.70 1.42 9.95
N ARG A 18 -1.46 1.99 10.87
CA ARG A 18 -1.48 1.61 12.29
C ARG A 18 -2.74 0.84 12.59
N GLY A 19 -2.62 -0.43 12.95
CA GLY A 19 -3.73 -1.30 13.34
C GLY A 19 -4.52 -0.79 14.53
N GLU A 20 -3.95 0.13 15.34
CA GLU A 20 -4.67 0.89 16.36
C GLU A 20 -5.87 1.65 15.79
N ASN A 21 -5.67 2.31 14.65
CA ASN A 21 -6.64 3.22 14.05
C ASN A 21 -7.33 2.59 12.83
N LYS A 22 -6.61 1.71 12.11
CA LYS A 22 -7.04 1.07 10.86
C LYS A 22 -6.71 -0.42 10.87
N PRO A 23 -7.54 -1.25 11.52
CA PRO A 23 -7.30 -2.69 11.65
C PRO A 23 -7.51 -3.46 10.34
N THR A 24 -8.25 -2.89 9.38
CA THR A 24 -8.49 -3.45 8.04
C THR A 24 -8.50 -2.32 7.00
N GLY A 25 -8.27 -2.66 5.74
CA GLY A 25 -8.27 -1.70 4.64
C GLY A 25 -7.73 -2.29 3.35
N TYR A 26 -7.65 -1.45 2.31
CA TYR A 26 -7.13 -1.80 1.00
C TYR A 26 -5.88 -0.98 0.70
N ILE A 27 -4.90 -1.62 0.08
CA ILE A 27 -3.73 -0.97 -0.50
C ILE A 27 -3.89 -1.05 -2.01
N VAL A 28 -3.81 0.09 -2.68
CA VAL A 28 -3.94 0.18 -4.14
C VAL A 28 -2.74 0.92 -4.72
N SER A 29 -2.34 0.57 -5.93
CA SER A 29 -1.37 1.36 -6.69
C SER A 29 -1.96 2.74 -7.02
N PRO A 30 -1.12 3.77 -7.23
CA PRO A 30 -1.58 5.04 -7.75
C PRO A 30 -2.36 4.82 -9.06
N THR A 31 -3.51 5.48 -9.17
CA THR A 31 -4.44 5.41 -10.32
C THR A 31 -5.22 4.11 -10.51
N TYR A 32 -5.05 3.07 -9.67
CA TYR A 32 -5.84 1.85 -9.75
C TYR A 32 -7.34 2.14 -9.93
N PRO A 33 -8.04 1.52 -10.90
CA PRO A 33 -7.61 0.36 -11.70
C PRO A 33 -6.79 0.69 -12.97
N GLY A 34 -6.34 1.94 -13.13
CA GLY A 34 -5.47 2.36 -14.22
C GLY A 34 -4.02 1.86 -14.10
N ILE A 35 -3.20 2.26 -15.08
CA ILE A 35 -1.77 1.90 -15.16
C ILE A 35 -1.00 2.69 -14.11
N TYR A 36 -0.21 2.01 -13.28
CA TYR A 36 0.65 2.68 -12.30
C TYR A 36 1.70 3.55 -13.03
N PRO A 37 2.03 4.75 -12.52
CA PRO A 37 3.06 5.61 -13.13
C PRO A 37 4.44 4.96 -13.17
N ASP A 38 5.25 5.32 -14.17
CA ASP A 38 6.65 4.93 -14.25
C ASP A 38 7.50 5.58 -13.14
N ASN A 39 8.67 4.99 -12.86
CA ASN A 39 9.64 5.48 -11.87
C ASN A 39 9.06 5.65 -10.45
N LEU A 40 8.13 4.76 -10.08
CA LEU A 40 7.43 4.81 -8.81
C LEU A 40 8.21 4.09 -7.70
N PHE A 41 8.38 4.76 -6.56
CA PHE A 41 8.91 4.15 -5.33
C PHE A 41 7.87 4.27 -4.21
N CYS A 42 7.17 3.18 -3.92
CA CYS A 42 6.17 3.12 -2.84
C CYS A 42 6.69 2.30 -1.66
N TYR A 43 6.28 2.70 -0.45
CA TYR A 43 6.55 1.95 0.75
C TYR A 43 5.34 1.93 1.69
N TYR A 44 5.01 0.77 2.25
CA TYR A 44 3.87 0.62 3.14
C TYR A 44 4.32 -0.02 4.45
N LYS A 45 4.31 0.75 5.54
CA LYS A 45 4.66 0.26 6.88
C LYS A 45 3.40 -0.16 7.63
N LEU A 46 3.25 -1.46 7.85
CA LEU A 46 2.13 -2.05 8.59
C LEU A 46 2.53 -2.27 10.04
N GLN A 47 1.84 -1.64 10.98
CA GLN A 47 2.12 -1.75 12.42
C GLN A 47 0.91 -2.33 13.14
N GLY A 48 1.02 -3.56 13.65
CA GLY A 48 0.01 -4.19 14.50
C GLY A 48 0.31 -4.03 16.00
N LYS A 49 -0.69 -4.28 16.83
CA LYS A 49 -0.53 -4.37 18.30
C LYS A 49 0.11 -5.68 18.72
N PRO A 50 0.68 -5.77 19.94
CA PRO A 50 1.04 -7.04 20.54
C PRO A 50 -0.10 -8.05 20.44
N LYS A 51 0.22 -9.30 20.07
CA LYS A 51 -0.73 -10.41 19.83
C LYS A 51 -1.64 -10.26 18.61
N GLN A 52 -1.50 -9.22 17.79
CA GLN A 52 -2.14 -9.17 16.46
C GLN A 52 -1.24 -9.80 15.39
N ARG A 53 -1.86 -10.26 14.30
CA ARG A 53 -1.17 -10.74 13.09
C ARG A 53 -1.63 -9.94 11.89
N ILE A 54 -0.69 -9.54 11.04
CA ILE A 54 -0.98 -8.88 9.77
C ILE A 54 -1.29 -9.96 8.73
N ARG A 55 -2.44 -9.81 8.04
CA ARG A 55 -2.82 -10.66 6.90
C ARG A 55 -2.89 -9.79 5.66
N LEU A 56 -2.16 -10.20 4.63
CA LEU A 56 -2.22 -9.59 3.30
C LEU A 56 -2.83 -10.58 2.31
N LYS A 57 -3.68 -10.06 1.44
CA LYS A 57 -4.28 -10.78 0.32
C LYS A 57 -4.18 -9.87 -0.89
N PHE A 58 -3.53 -10.35 -1.95
CA PHE A 58 -3.56 -9.70 -3.25
C PHE A 58 -4.84 -10.12 -3.95
N GLU A 59 -5.70 -9.15 -4.25
CA GLU A 59 -6.94 -9.38 -5.00
C GLU A 59 -6.74 -9.17 -6.49
N ASP A 60 -5.87 -8.22 -6.84
CA ASP A 60 -5.37 -7.97 -8.18
C ASP A 60 -3.87 -7.63 -8.09
N PHE A 61 -3.10 -8.15 -9.04
CA PHE A 61 -1.66 -7.96 -9.10
C PHE A 61 -1.17 -8.06 -10.55
N SER A 62 -0.86 -6.91 -11.13
CA SER A 62 -0.30 -6.79 -12.47
C SER A 62 0.87 -5.82 -12.44
N LEU A 63 2.07 -6.33 -12.72
CA LEU A 63 3.29 -5.55 -12.83
C LEU A 63 3.98 -5.87 -14.14
N PHE A 64 4.76 -4.91 -14.64
CA PHE A 64 5.64 -5.13 -15.78
C PHE A 64 6.68 -6.16 -15.37
N HIS A 65 6.64 -7.32 -16.01
CA HIS A 65 7.71 -8.30 -15.95
C HIS A 65 8.63 -7.96 -17.12
N GLY A 66 9.87 -7.54 -16.84
CA GLY A 66 10.85 -7.20 -17.87
C GLY A 66 11.36 -8.43 -18.62
N GLY A 67 10.47 -9.24 -19.18
CA GLY A 67 10.79 -10.41 -19.98
C GLY A 67 11.32 -10.00 -21.35
N GLU A 68 12.57 -10.40 -21.60
CA GLU A 68 13.40 -10.37 -22.83
C GLU A 68 13.17 -9.24 -23.85
#